data_AF-A0A7X7P6K8-F1
#
_entry.id   AF-A0A7X7P6K8-F1
#
_cell.length_a   1.000
_cell.length_b   1.000
_cell.length_c   1.000
_cell.angle_alpha   90.00
_cell.angle_beta   90.00
_cell.angle_gamma   90.00
#
_symmetry.space_group_name_H-M   'P 1'
#
loop_
_entity.id
_entity.type
_entity.pdbx_description
1 polymer ?
#
loop_
_entity_poly.entity_id
_entity_poly.type
_entity_poly.pdbx_seq_one_letter_code
_entity_poly.pdbx_strand_id
1 'polypeptide(L)'
;MKTKNILIKQLLLLSVLFLIASCNLFNPTGSRTPSKSDADALVLEGYLHYQNGRYEKAIKMFEQAIKADSTKSEAWLGLAKSTLYKYEMNPFDLIPYFKVEEGEIPFMDVPDDFVTRYYEGISKTLECINELVRRDTLTSLYNAYIKADNQNDSLTESLANFEAKYGDQLDQFPLSDKKIIFPNFSIGFGILAMADILIDFKHATLGFSPEIFMNPETGEPEFDIDELYNNALEDTAVISTFNESLLNLNDNMGILASSILPSVLNWSNDSGSFLGDDSLEYVANIEDALNEQIDNLEAVSFYLIGDRMDNDGDGCVDEEILDGEDNDNDGLVDEDLRIVSLTRVSKDSTDDFFGHIDSIGVVFPSLDHDGDGIKNNIEESRYLITTIEERKSSEDYRLAFASSYTFMSSDLKLKQQVMNDIDINHIQYDLTWRQENVGGCWVNYDQNRFEEWFEGR
;
A
#
# COMPACT_ATOMS: atom_id res chain seq x y z
N MET A 1 67.31 -40.96 45.08
CA MET A 1 66.91 -41.20 43.67
C MET A 1 65.39 -41.27 43.46
N LYS A 2 64.57 -41.81 44.38
CA LYS A 2 63.11 -41.92 44.20
C LYS A 2 62.35 -40.58 44.11
N THR A 3 62.76 -39.55 44.84
CA THR A 3 62.10 -38.22 44.87
C THR A 3 62.32 -37.40 43.60
N LYS A 4 63.47 -37.50 42.93
CA LYS A 4 63.72 -36.83 41.64
C LYS A 4 62.82 -37.37 40.52
N ASN A 5 62.52 -38.66 40.51
CA ASN A 5 61.66 -39.26 39.49
C ASN A 5 60.17 -38.90 39.66
N ILE A 6 59.72 -38.56 40.86
CA ILE A 6 58.34 -38.11 41.11
C ILE A 6 58.18 -36.66 40.64
N LEU A 7 59.15 -35.79 40.95
CA LEU A 7 59.14 -34.39 40.52
C LEU A 7 59.19 -34.25 39.00
N ILE A 8 60.00 -35.05 38.32
CA ILE A 8 60.11 -35.04 36.86
C ILE A 8 58.81 -35.54 36.21
N LYS A 9 58.16 -36.57 36.77
CA LYS A 9 56.86 -37.06 36.27
C LYS A 9 55.73 -36.04 36.47
N GLN A 10 55.73 -35.31 37.59
CA GLN A 10 54.75 -34.25 37.85
C GLN A 10 54.97 -33.04 36.93
N LEU A 11 56.22 -32.65 36.67
CA LEU A 11 56.52 -31.58 35.70
C LEU A 11 56.13 -31.96 34.27
N LEU A 12 56.35 -33.22 33.88
CA LEU A 12 55.96 -33.72 32.56
C LEU A 12 54.43 -33.73 32.40
N LEU A 13 53.70 -34.17 33.44
CA LEU A 13 52.24 -34.14 33.44
C LEU A 13 51.69 -32.71 33.38
N LEU A 14 52.31 -31.75 34.10
CA LEU A 14 51.93 -30.35 34.05
C LEU A 14 52.20 -29.72 32.67
N SER A 15 53.33 -30.08 32.04
CA SER A 15 53.68 -29.61 30.69
C SER A 15 52.76 -30.18 29.61
N VAL A 16 52.31 -31.42 29.76
CA VAL A 16 51.31 -32.04 28.88
C VAL A 16 49.93 -31.41 29.08
N LEU A 17 49.53 -31.12 30.33
CA LEU A 17 48.30 -30.36 30.62
C LEU A 17 48.34 -28.93 30.07
N PHE A 18 49.49 -28.25 30.13
CA PHE A 18 49.66 -26.93 29.52
C PHE A 18 49.64 -26.97 27.98
N LEU A 19 50.21 -28.02 27.36
CA LEU A 19 50.17 -28.21 25.91
C LEU A 19 48.77 -28.57 25.39
N ILE A 20 47.94 -29.24 26.19
CA ILE A 20 46.53 -29.53 25.83
C ILE A 20 45.64 -28.31 26.11
N ALA A 21 45.94 -27.49 27.12
CA ALA A 21 45.20 -26.27 27.43
C ALA A 21 45.55 -25.07 26.52
N SER A 22 46.73 -25.07 25.88
CA SER A 22 47.17 -23.99 24.98
C SER A 22 46.67 -24.12 23.54
N CYS A 23 45.98 -25.21 23.19
CA CYS A 23 45.41 -25.40 21.86
C CYS A 23 43.89 -25.57 21.98
N ASN A 24 43.16 -24.49 21.67
CA ASN A 24 41.70 -24.42 21.41
C ASN A 24 40.73 -24.07 22.55
N LEU A 25 41.16 -23.80 23.79
CA LEU A 25 40.19 -23.43 24.85
C LEU A 25 39.94 -21.90 24.99
N PHE A 26 40.88 -21.05 24.54
CA PHE A 26 40.83 -19.60 24.76
C PHE A 26 41.23 -18.76 23.54
N ASN A 27 40.95 -19.22 22.32
CA ASN A 27 41.01 -18.32 21.16
C ASN A 27 39.57 -17.91 20.78
N PRO A 28 39.06 -16.77 21.27
CA PRO A 28 37.71 -16.32 20.93
C PRO A 28 37.62 -15.73 19.51
N THR A 29 38.74 -15.60 18.77
CA THR A 29 38.79 -15.01 17.42
C THR A 29 39.79 -15.71 16.52
N GLY A 30 39.87 -17.05 16.57
CA GLY A 30 40.45 -17.78 15.44
C GLY A 30 39.61 -17.46 14.21
N SER A 31 40.25 -17.06 13.10
CA SER A 31 39.60 -16.82 11.81
C SER A 31 38.94 -18.09 11.28
N ARG A 32 37.85 -18.51 11.92
CA ARG A 32 36.92 -19.50 11.43
C ARG A 32 35.99 -18.73 10.54
N THR A 33 36.33 -18.69 9.25
CA THR A 33 35.27 -18.60 8.25
C THR A 33 34.34 -19.79 8.52
N PRO A 34 33.07 -19.59 8.85
CA PRO A 34 32.11 -20.65 9.06
C PRO A 34 32.10 -21.57 7.84
N SER A 35 31.80 -22.85 8.08
CA SER A 35 31.44 -23.70 6.95
C SER A 35 30.24 -23.08 6.25
N LYS A 36 30.26 -23.04 4.91
CA LYS A 36 29.12 -22.53 4.12
C LYS A 36 27.82 -23.30 4.35
N SER A 37 27.88 -24.45 5.02
CA SER A 37 26.74 -25.30 5.35
C SER A 37 26.29 -25.21 6.81
N ASP A 38 26.99 -24.45 7.66
CA ASP A 38 26.66 -24.33 9.09
C ASP A 38 25.88 -23.03 9.33
N ALA A 39 24.55 -23.15 9.23
CA ALA A 39 23.66 -21.99 9.30
C ALA A 39 23.75 -21.25 10.64
N ASP A 40 23.85 -21.96 11.77
CA ASP A 40 23.94 -21.33 13.09
C ASP A 40 25.25 -20.54 13.27
N ALA A 41 26.37 -21.08 12.77
CA ALA A 41 27.65 -20.36 12.76
C ALA A 41 27.62 -19.12 11.85
N LEU A 42 26.96 -19.21 10.69
CA LEU A 42 26.78 -18.09 9.76
C LEU A 42 25.88 -16.99 10.37
N VAL A 43 24.80 -17.35 11.07
CA VAL A 43 23.96 -16.40 11.81
C VAL A 43 24.78 -15.64 12.86
N LEU A 44 25.59 -16.35 13.65
CA LEU A 44 26.45 -15.74 14.67
C LEU A 44 27.45 -14.76 14.06
N GLU A 45 28.12 -15.13 12.96
CA GLU A 45 29.06 -14.24 12.27
C GLU A 45 28.35 -13.03 11.66
N GLY A 46 27.13 -13.21 11.14
CA GLY A 46 26.25 -12.12 10.68
C GLY A 46 26.01 -11.10 11.79
N TYR A 47 25.62 -11.55 12.98
CA TYR A 47 25.44 -10.65 14.13
C TYR A 47 26.73 -9.96 14.56
N LEU A 48 27.88 -10.65 14.54
CA LEU A 48 29.17 -10.02 14.83
C LEU A 48 29.49 -8.92 13.81
N HIS A 49 29.23 -9.13 12.53
CA HIS A 49 29.42 -8.09 11.51
C HIS A 49 28.46 -6.92 11.72
N TYR A 50 27.20 -7.19 12.00
CA TYR A 50 26.18 -6.20 12.30
C TYR A 50 26.57 -5.31 13.48
N GLN A 51 26.96 -5.91 14.62
CA GLN A 51 27.39 -5.18 15.83
C GLN A 51 28.62 -4.31 15.61
N ASN A 52 29.44 -4.62 14.61
CA ASN A 52 30.62 -3.85 14.23
C ASN A 52 30.32 -2.79 13.15
N GLY A 53 29.04 -2.54 12.82
CA GLY A 53 28.64 -1.59 11.77
C GLY A 53 29.02 -2.02 10.35
N ARG A 54 29.26 -3.33 10.12
CA ARG A 54 29.68 -3.88 8.82
C ARG A 54 28.48 -4.56 8.13
N TYR A 55 27.49 -3.76 7.76
CA TYR A 55 26.17 -4.25 7.35
C TYR A 55 26.16 -5.09 6.08
N GLU A 56 26.94 -4.77 5.05
CA GLU A 56 27.02 -5.57 3.82
C GLU A 56 27.63 -6.95 4.08
N LYS A 57 28.57 -7.03 5.02
CA LYS A 57 29.14 -8.33 5.45
C LYS A 57 28.13 -9.12 6.27
N ALA A 58 27.36 -8.45 7.12
CA ALA A 58 26.29 -9.08 7.89
C ALA A 58 25.22 -9.68 6.96
N ILE A 59 24.71 -8.90 6.00
CA ILE A 59 23.78 -9.34 4.95
C ILE A 59 24.30 -10.60 4.27
N LYS A 60 25.55 -10.57 3.78
CA LYS A 60 26.17 -11.70 3.10
C LYS A 60 26.26 -12.97 3.96
N MET A 61 26.41 -12.83 5.29
CA MET A 61 26.43 -13.98 6.20
C MET A 61 25.02 -14.52 6.43
N PHE A 62 24.03 -13.64 6.62
CA PHE A 62 22.63 -14.04 6.77
C PHE A 62 22.06 -14.70 5.52
N GLU A 63 22.35 -14.18 4.32
CA GLU A 63 21.99 -14.84 3.05
C GLU A 63 22.60 -16.24 2.93
N GLN A 64 23.85 -16.41 3.35
CA GLN A 64 24.49 -17.73 3.37
C GLN A 64 23.84 -18.65 4.40
N ALA A 65 23.46 -18.14 5.57
CA ALA A 65 22.73 -18.90 6.57
C ALA A 65 21.37 -19.37 6.04
N ILE A 66 20.60 -18.47 5.42
CA ILE A 66 19.30 -18.78 4.78
C ILE A 66 19.47 -19.82 3.68
N LYS A 67 20.54 -19.72 2.88
CA LYS A 67 20.84 -20.71 1.84
C LYS A 67 21.22 -22.08 2.40
N ALA A 68 21.92 -22.10 3.54
CA ALA A 68 22.31 -23.34 4.21
C ALA A 68 21.11 -24.00 4.90
N ASP A 69 20.30 -23.21 5.59
CA ASP A 69 19.07 -23.61 6.25
C ASP A 69 18.11 -22.43 6.30
N SER A 70 17.11 -22.47 5.43
CA SER A 70 16.15 -21.37 5.31
C SER A 70 15.18 -21.28 6.49
N THR A 71 15.12 -22.31 7.35
CA THR A 71 14.23 -22.35 8.51
C THR A 71 14.65 -21.40 9.63
N LYS A 72 15.89 -20.89 9.59
CA LYS A 72 16.46 -20.02 10.62
C LYS A 72 15.80 -18.65 10.66
N SER A 73 14.81 -18.48 11.53
CA SER A 73 14.08 -17.21 11.69
C SER A 73 15.00 -16.04 12.11
N GLU A 74 16.01 -16.32 12.93
CA GLU A 74 17.05 -15.36 13.33
C GLU A 74 17.84 -14.82 12.12
N ALA A 75 18.06 -15.65 11.09
CA ALA A 75 18.78 -15.23 9.88
C ALA A 75 17.97 -14.22 9.07
N TRP A 76 16.66 -14.43 8.93
CA TRP A 76 15.75 -13.50 8.26
C TRP A 76 15.64 -12.16 8.99
N LEU A 77 15.47 -12.19 10.32
CA LEU A 77 15.44 -10.97 11.13
C LEU A 77 16.79 -10.23 11.08
N GLY A 78 17.90 -10.97 11.15
CA GLY A 78 19.24 -10.42 11.03
C GLY A 78 19.50 -9.78 9.67
N LEU A 79 19.01 -10.41 8.60
CA LEU A 79 19.04 -9.87 7.24
C LEU A 79 18.25 -8.56 7.17
N ALA A 80 16.99 -8.54 7.61
CA ALA A 80 16.14 -7.35 7.62
C ALA A 80 16.79 -6.18 8.39
N LYS A 81 17.28 -6.43 9.61
CA LYS A 81 18.01 -5.41 10.39
C LYS A 81 19.24 -4.91 9.66
N SER A 82 20.04 -5.82 9.08
CA SER A 82 21.26 -5.40 8.39
C SER A 82 20.96 -4.62 7.11
N THR A 83 19.88 -4.95 6.40
CA THR A 83 19.39 -4.20 5.25
C THR A 83 18.99 -2.79 5.65
N LEU A 84 18.16 -2.64 6.68
CA LEU A 84 17.72 -1.34 7.18
C LEU A 84 18.90 -0.40 7.47
N TYR A 85 19.89 -0.89 8.22
CA TYR A 85 21.06 -0.08 8.56
C TYR A 85 22.04 0.14 7.40
N LYS A 86 22.09 -0.77 6.40
CA LYS A 86 22.86 -0.56 5.17
C LYS A 86 22.33 0.64 4.39
N TYR A 87 21.00 0.84 4.37
CA TYR A 87 20.37 2.01 3.77
C TYR A 87 20.39 3.25 4.68
N GLU A 88 21.18 3.21 5.76
CA GLU A 88 21.30 4.31 6.74
C GLU A 88 19.96 4.77 7.33
N MET A 89 18.97 3.88 7.33
CA MET A 89 17.66 4.18 7.86
C MET A 89 17.64 4.09 9.37
N ASN A 90 16.88 5.01 9.98
CA ASN A 90 16.52 4.95 11.37
C ASN A 90 14.99 4.86 11.47
N PRO A 91 14.41 3.77 12.02
CA PRO A 91 12.94 3.65 12.12
C PRO A 91 12.30 4.76 12.94
N PHE A 92 13.05 5.38 13.85
CA PHE A 92 12.59 6.52 14.64
C PHE A 92 12.41 7.79 13.80
N ASP A 93 13.08 7.91 12.64
CA ASP A 93 12.91 9.04 11.73
C ASP A 93 11.53 9.02 11.05
N LEU A 94 10.84 7.88 11.05
CA LEU A 94 9.48 7.77 10.52
C LEU A 94 8.44 8.30 11.52
N ILE A 95 8.72 8.27 12.83
CA ILE A 95 7.77 8.62 13.90
C ILE A 95 7.07 9.99 13.72
N PRO A 96 7.78 11.07 13.34
CA PRO A 96 7.13 12.37 13.13
C PRO A 96 6.03 12.33 12.07
N TYR A 97 6.18 11.49 11.05
CA TYR A 97 5.25 11.39 9.92
C TYR A 97 4.06 10.47 10.17
N PHE A 98 4.03 9.79 11.33
CA PHE A 98 2.85 9.08 11.84
C PHE A 98 1.92 9.98 12.66
N LYS A 99 2.43 11.09 13.20
CA LYS A 99 1.66 12.00 14.04
C LYS A 99 1.07 13.09 13.16
N VAL A 100 -0.09 12.80 12.62
CA VAL A 100 -0.86 13.74 11.80
C VAL A 100 -2.04 14.29 12.59
N GLU A 101 -2.46 15.52 12.28
CA GLU A 101 -3.66 16.10 12.84
C GLU A 101 -4.92 15.37 12.32
N GLU A 102 -6.08 15.61 12.95
CA GLU A 102 -7.36 15.06 12.47
C GLU A 102 -7.62 15.61 11.06
N GLY A 103 -7.84 14.71 10.08
CA GLY A 103 -7.93 15.10 8.68
C GLY A 103 -6.59 15.29 7.95
N GLU A 104 -5.50 14.67 8.39
CA GLU A 104 -4.25 14.61 7.62
C GLU A 104 -3.88 13.16 7.30
N ILE A 105 -3.40 12.90 6.09
CA ILE A 105 -2.88 11.58 5.71
C ILE A 105 -1.42 11.46 6.15
N PRO A 106 -1.04 10.41 6.91
CA PRO A 106 0.35 10.16 7.28
C PRO A 106 1.28 10.19 6.07
N PHE A 107 2.52 10.64 6.28
CA PHE A 107 3.58 10.68 5.27
C PHE A 107 3.38 11.62 4.05
N MET A 108 2.26 12.32 3.92
CA MET A 108 2.05 13.23 2.77
C MET A 108 3.00 14.44 2.78
N ASP A 109 3.37 14.95 3.95
CA ASP A 109 4.31 16.08 4.09
C ASP A 109 5.79 15.66 4.16
N VAL A 110 6.11 14.40 3.86
CA VAL A 110 7.49 13.90 3.93
C VAL A 110 8.33 14.57 2.84
N PRO A 111 9.46 15.21 3.14
CA PRO A 111 10.29 15.83 2.12
C PRO A 111 10.75 14.86 1.02
N ASP A 112 10.82 15.30 -0.23
CA ASP A 112 11.23 14.45 -1.38
C ASP A 112 12.60 13.78 -1.19
N ASP A 113 13.53 14.46 -0.51
CA ASP A 113 14.86 13.91 -0.21
C ASP A 113 14.80 12.79 0.84
N PHE A 114 13.80 12.82 1.72
CA PHE A 114 13.48 11.74 2.63
C PHE A 114 12.89 10.56 1.87
N VAL A 115 11.87 10.79 1.03
CA VAL A 115 11.22 9.77 0.19
C VAL A 115 12.26 9.02 -0.63
N THR A 116 13.08 9.75 -1.39
CA THR A 116 14.14 9.19 -2.25
C THR A 116 15.15 8.37 -1.45
N ARG A 117 15.46 8.77 -0.21
CA ARG A 117 16.43 8.07 0.64
C ARG A 117 15.86 6.81 1.26
N TYR A 118 14.61 6.85 1.70
CA TYR A 118 14.00 5.79 2.51
C TYR A 118 13.25 4.75 1.67
N TYR A 119 12.73 5.12 0.50
CA TYR A 119 11.92 4.25 -0.36
C TYR A 119 12.55 2.88 -0.61
N GLU A 120 13.75 2.84 -1.21
CA GLU A 120 14.41 1.59 -1.55
C GLU A 120 14.73 0.76 -0.29
N GLY A 121 15.12 1.43 0.80
CA GLY A 121 15.52 0.77 2.03
C GLY A 121 14.35 0.13 2.78
N ILE A 122 13.17 0.78 2.81
CA ILE A 122 11.95 0.26 3.42
C ILE A 122 11.49 -0.97 2.64
N SER A 123 11.32 -0.84 1.33
CA SER A 123 10.88 -1.92 0.45
C SER A 123 11.79 -3.15 0.56
N LYS A 124 13.12 -2.96 0.49
CA LYS A 124 14.09 -4.07 0.63
C LYS A 124 14.09 -4.71 2.02
N THR A 125 13.79 -3.93 3.05
CA THR A 125 13.67 -4.47 4.42
C THR A 125 12.39 -5.29 4.56
N LEU A 126 11.27 -4.80 4.03
CA LEU A 126 9.99 -5.50 4.06
C LEU A 126 9.99 -6.77 3.24
N GLU A 127 10.66 -6.84 2.09
CA GLU A 127 10.85 -8.10 1.35
C GLU A 127 11.37 -9.22 2.28
N CYS A 128 12.33 -8.89 3.15
CA CYS A 128 12.91 -9.84 4.10
C CYS A 128 11.96 -10.20 5.25
N ILE A 129 11.24 -9.21 5.79
CA ILE A 129 10.32 -9.39 6.91
C ILE A 129 9.06 -10.14 6.46
N ASN A 130 8.51 -9.82 5.29
CA ASN A 130 7.36 -10.49 4.69
C ASN A 130 7.62 -11.99 4.52
N GLU A 131 8.82 -12.38 4.09
CA GLU A 131 9.18 -13.79 4.01
C GLU A 131 9.24 -14.45 5.40
N LEU A 132 9.74 -13.75 6.44
CA LEU A 132 9.70 -14.26 7.81
C LEU A 132 8.27 -14.43 8.32
N VAL A 133 7.39 -13.43 8.12
CA VAL A 133 5.97 -13.48 8.47
C VAL A 133 5.28 -14.64 7.75
N ARG A 134 5.48 -14.76 6.44
CA ARG A 134 4.90 -15.83 5.62
C ARG A 134 5.28 -17.20 6.18
N ARG A 135 6.56 -17.44 6.47
CA ARG A 135 7.05 -18.71 7.01
C ARG A 135 6.52 -18.99 8.40
N ASP A 136 6.41 -17.96 9.25
CA ASP A 136 5.84 -18.07 10.58
C ASP A 136 4.37 -18.51 10.52
N THR A 137 3.56 -17.82 9.72
CA THR A 137 2.15 -18.14 9.47
C THR A 137 1.97 -19.54 8.91
N LEU A 138 2.75 -19.87 7.88
CA LEU A 138 2.72 -21.18 7.23
C LEU A 138 3.08 -22.32 8.20
N THR A 139 4.03 -22.10 9.10
CA THR A 139 4.38 -23.09 10.13
C THR A 139 3.29 -23.24 11.18
N SER A 140 2.58 -22.16 11.54
CA SER A 140 1.41 -22.24 12.42
C SER A 140 0.29 -23.07 11.77
N LEU A 141 -0.01 -22.81 10.49
CA LEU A 141 -1.01 -23.55 9.72
C LEU A 141 -0.64 -25.02 9.57
N TYR A 142 0.62 -25.32 9.23
CA TYR A 142 1.12 -26.69 9.15
C TYR A 142 0.91 -27.46 10.47
N ASN A 143 1.31 -26.88 11.61
CA ASN A 143 1.16 -27.52 12.91
C ASN A 143 -0.31 -27.73 13.28
N ALA A 144 -1.18 -26.77 12.94
CA ALA A 144 -2.62 -26.87 13.16
C ALA A 144 -3.27 -27.94 12.26
N TYR A 145 -2.88 -28.02 10.99
CA TYR A 145 -3.33 -29.03 10.03
C TYR A 145 -2.96 -30.44 10.50
N ILE A 146 -1.67 -30.68 10.82
CA ILE A 146 -1.21 -31.99 11.31
C ILE A 146 -1.95 -32.39 12.60
N LYS A 147 -2.25 -31.44 13.48
CA LYS A 147 -3.04 -31.73 14.68
C LYS A 147 -4.48 -32.14 14.33
N ALA A 148 -5.14 -31.40 13.44
CA ALA A 148 -6.52 -31.69 13.02
C ALA A 148 -6.64 -33.02 12.28
N ASP A 149 -5.70 -33.32 11.36
CA ASP A 149 -5.61 -34.58 10.63
C ASP A 149 -5.45 -35.78 11.59
N ASN A 150 -4.52 -35.68 12.54
CA ASN A 150 -4.32 -36.71 13.56
C ASN A 150 -5.54 -36.90 14.49
N GLN A 151 -6.35 -35.86 14.68
CA GLN A 151 -7.55 -35.89 15.52
C GLN A 151 -8.81 -36.26 14.72
N ASN A 152 -8.69 -36.36 13.39
CA ASN A 152 -9.80 -36.58 12.45
C ASN A 152 -10.91 -35.53 12.64
N ASP A 153 -10.50 -34.29 12.94
CA ASP A 153 -11.37 -33.13 13.15
C ASP A 153 -11.76 -32.51 11.80
N SER A 154 -12.90 -31.78 11.78
CA SER A 154 -13.24 -30.95 10.63
C SER A 154 -12.20 -29.85 10.45
N LEU A 155 -11.69 -29.69 9.23
CA LEU A 155 -10.83 -28.56 8.90
C LEU A 155 -11.64 -27.26 8.95
N THR A 156 -11.02 -26.22 9.49
CA THR A 156 -11.48 -24.84 9.27
C THR A 156 -11.26 -24.46 7.81
N GLU A 157 -11.95 -23.43 7.33
CA GLU A 157 -11.74 -22.90 5.97
C GLU A 157 -10.27 -22.59 5.67
N SER A 158 -9.56 -21.96 6.60
CA SER A 158 -8.13 -21.68 6.48
C SER A 158 -7.26 -22.93 6.35
N LEU A 159 -7.60 -24.03 7.04
CA LEU A 159 -6.89 -25.29 6.96
C LEU A 159 -7.25 -26.08 5.70
N ALA A 160 -8.50 -25.98 5.24
CA ALA A 160 -8.94 -26.55 3.97
C ALA A 160 -8.24 -25.85 2.78
N ASN A 161 -8.15 -24.51 2.81
CA ASN A 161 -7.41 -23.74 1.81
C ASN A 161 -5.91 -24.05 1.85
N PHE A 162 -5.34 -24.21 3.04
CA PHE A 162 -3.96 -24.66 3.22
C PHE A 162 -3.73 -26.05 2.62
N GLU A 163 -4.59 -27.03 2.93
CA GLU A 163 -4.52 -28.39 2.39
C GLU A 163 -4.67 -28.40 0.87
N ALA A 164 -5.66 -27.68 0.32
CA ALA A 164 -5.88 -27.58 -1.11
C ALA A 164 -4.65 -27.01 -1.85
N LYS A 165 -3.95 -26.07 -1.23
CA LYS A 165 -2.78 -25.40 -1.83
C LYS A 165 -1.47 -26.15 -1.62
N TYR A 166 -1.28 -26.84 -0.49
CA TYR A 166 0.02 -27.38 -0.07
C TYR A 166 0.02 -28.86 0.34
N GLY A 167 -1.13 -29.53 0.40
CA GLY A 167 -1.28 -30.90 0.93
C GLY A 167 -0.40 -31.94 0.24
N ASP A 168 -0.15 -31.80 -1.07
CA ASP A 168 0.69 -32.71 -1.85
C ASP A 168 2.21 -32.50 -1.65
N GLN A 169 2.63 -31.41 -0.99
CA GLN A 169 4.04 -30.98 -0.90
C GLN A 169 4.49 -30.65 0.53
N LEU A 170 3.83 -31.22 1.54
CA LEU A 170 4.09 -30.95 2.96
C LEU A 170 5.55 -31.20 3.38
N ASP A 171 6.26 -32.11 2.71
CA ASP A 171 7.67 -32.44 3.01
C ASP A 171 8.69 -31.42 2.47
N GLN A 172 8.30 -30.53 1.55
CA GLN A 172 9.19 -29.54 0.92
C GLN A 172 9.05 -28.13 1.53
N PHE A 173 8.36 -28.05 2.65
CA PHE A 173 7.79 -26.82 3.12
C PHE A 173 8.84 -25.91 3.76
N PRO A 174 8.89 -24.60 3.43
CA PRO A 174 9.85 -23.66 4.00
C PRO A 174 9.41 -23.22 5.41
N LEU A 175 9.32 -24.17 6.35
CA LEU A 175 8.96 -23.90 7.74
C LEU A 175 9.94 -22.92 8.39
N SER A 176 9.48 -22.27 9.44
CA SER A 176 10.28 -21.48 10.38
C SER A 176 10.64 -22.34 11.59
N ASP A 177 11.83 -22.15 12.14
CA ASP A 177 12.25 -22.75 13.41
C ASP A 177 11.57 -22.12 14.64
N LYS A 178 10.71 -21.11 14.44
CA LYS A 178 9.88 -20.45 15.45
C LYS A 178 10.66 -19.83 16.62
N LYS A 179 11.98 -19.62 16.48
CA LYS A 179 12.76 -18.91 17.50
C LYS A 179 12.40 -17.42 17.55
N ILE A 180 12.20 -16.84 16.37
CA ILE A 180 11.58 -15.53 16.17
C ILE A 180 10.21 -15.80 15.52
N ILE A 181 9.16 -15.31 16.16
CA ILE A 181 7.77 -15.37 15.70
C ILE A 181 7.26 -13.96 15.42
N PHE A 182 6.22 -13.84 14.61
CA PHE A 182 5.62 -12.55 14.24
C PHE A 182 5.36 -11.61 15.43
N PRO A 183 4.83 -12.10 16.59
CA PRO A 183 4.64 -11.27 17.78
C PRO A 183 5.92 -10.59 18.30
N ASN A 184 7.11 -11.11 18.03
CA ASN A 184 8.35 -10.48 18.47
C ASN A 184 8.64 -9.15 17.77
N PHE A 185 8.03 -8.89 16.61
CA PHE A 185 8.34 -7.72 15.76
C PHE A 185 7.11 -7.10 15.08
N SER A 186 5.89 -7.51 15.45
CA SER A 186 4.64 -7.11 14.78
C SER A 186 4.45 -5.60 14.71
N ILE A 187 4.73 -4.85 15.78
CA ILE A 187 4.62 -3.38 15.79
C ILE A 187 5.56 -2.75 14.77
N GLY A 188 6.83 -3.17 14.75
CA GLY A 188 7.81 -2.67 13.78
C GLY A 188 7.45 -3.01 12.34
N PHE A 189 6.85 -4.19 12.13
CA PHE A 189 6.33 -4.58 10.84
C PHE A 189 5.17 -3.68 10.38
N GLY A 190 4.19 -3.40 11.25
CA GLY A 190 3.06 -2.53 10.90
C GLY A 190 3.50 -1.12 10.51
N ILE A 191 4.42 -0.54 11.28
CA ILE A 191 5.03 0.77 10.98
C ILE A 191 5.74 0.76 9.63
N LEU A 192 6.58 -0.24 9.36
CA LEU A 192 7.30 -0.31 8.09
C LEU A 192 6.35 -0.57 6.92
N ALA A 193 5.36 -1.45 7.07
CA ALA A 193 4.38 -1.76 6.04
C ALA A 193 3.58 -0.52 5.64
N MET A 194 3.13 0.28 6.62
CA MET A 194 2.45 1.53 6.32
C MET A 194 3.37 2.55 5.63
N ALA A 195 4.60 2.71 6.14
CA ALA A 195 5.56 3.61 5.55
C ALA A 195 5.89 3.23 4.10
N ASP A 196 5.97 1.93 3.78
CA ASP A 196 6.20 1.43 2.42
C ASP A 196 5.09 1.85 1.46
N ILE A 197 3.83 1.65 1.86
CA ILE A 197 2.65 1.98 1.05
C ILE A 197 2.62 3.48 0.74
N LEU A 198 2.73 4.32 1.77
CA LEU A 198 2.58 5.77 1.62
C LEU A 198 3.82 6.42 0.95
N ILE A 199 5.02 5.93 1.25
CA ILE A 199 6.25 6.41 0.59
C ILE A 199 6.33 5.92 -0.85
N ASP A 200 5.83 4.73 -1.20
CA ASP A 200 5.76 4.26 -2.58
C ASP A 200 4.82 5.15 -3.42
N PHE A 201 3.63 5.46 -2.90
CA PHE A 201 2.71 6.42 -3.53
C PHE A 201 3.38 7.78 -3.74
N LYS A 202 4.01 8.33 -2.70
CA LYS A 202 4.71 9.62 -2.81
C LYS A 202 5.89 9.57 -3.77
N HIS A 203 6.63 8.46 -3.79
CA HIS A 203 7.76 8.27 -4.69
C HIS A 203 7.31 8.20 -6.16
N ALA A 204 6.21 7.50 -6.44
CA ALA A 204 5.64 7.37 -7.78
C ALA A 204 5.11 8.71 -8.33
N THR A 205 4.71 9.62 -7.44
CA THR A 205 4.17 10.94 -7.78
C THR A 205 5.19 12.08 -7.65
N LEU A 206 6.49 11.76 -7.50
CA LEU A 206 7.54 12.79 -7.40
C LEU A 206 7.58 13.69 -8.64
N GLY A 207 7.52 15.00 -8.42
CA GLY A 207 7.62 16.02 -9.47
C GLY A 207 6.28 16.48 -10.03
N PHE A 208 5.16 15.91 -9.57
CA PHE A 208 3.81 16.39 -9.84
C PHE A 208 2.87 16.11 -8.65
N SER A 209 3.44 16.00 -7.44
CA SER A 209 2.73 15.58 -6.23
C SER A 209 1.54 16.50 -5.99
N PRO A 210 0.29 16.01 -6.11
CA PRO A 210 -0.85 16.82 -5.71
C PRO A 210 -0.78 17.05 -4.21
N GLU A 211 -1.03 18.28 -3.78
CA GLU A 211 -1.25 18.53 -2.36
C GLU A 211 -2.59 17.88 -2.00
N ILE A 212 -2.56 16.86 -1.12
CA ILE A 212 -3.78 16.28 -0.59
C ILE A 212 -4.09 17.01 0.71
N PHE A 213 -5.27 17.58 0.80
CA PHE A 213 -5.76 18.22 2.01
C PHE A 213 -7.18 17.77 2.28
N MET A 214 -7.59 17.73 3.54
CA MET A 214 -8.98 17.43 3.85
C MET A 214 -9.80 18.71 3.79
N ASN A 215 -10.91 18.67 3.08
CA ASN A 215 -11.90 19.73 3.12
C ASN A 215 -12.50 19.78 4.53
N PRO A 216 -12.38 20.91 5.25
CA PRO A 216 -12.85 21.04 6.63
C PRO A 216 -14.39 21.07 6.77
N GLU A 217 -15.12 21.25 5.66
CA GLU A 217 -16.58 21.29 5.61
C GLU A 217 -17.20 19.93 5.27
N THR A 218 -16.64 19.20 4.30
CA THR A 218 -17.14 17.88 3.88
C THR A 218 -16.46 16.72 4.62
N GLY A 219 -15.23 16.93 5.10
CA GLY A 219 -14.41 15.86 5.67
C GLY A 219 -13.86 14.92 4.60
N GLU A 220 -13.82 15.34 3.34
CA GLU A 220 -13.34 14.55 2.22
C GLU A 220 -11.92 15.01 1.80
N PRO A 221 -11.07 14.09 1.33
CA PRO A 221 -9.76 14.45 0.78
C PRO A 221 -9.91 15.15 -0.57
N GLU A 222 -9.47 16.40 -0.64
CA GLU A 222 -9.31 17.17 -1.87
C GLU A 222 -7.85 17.12 -2.34
N PHE A 223 -7.69 17.13 -3.66
CA PHE A 223 -6.37 17.15 -4.29
C PHE A 223 -6.19 18.48 -5.02
N ASP A 224 -5.10 19.19 -4.75
CA ASP A 224 -4.63 20.23 -5.67
C ASP A 224 -4.01 19.55 -6.90
N ILE A 225 -4.89 19.13 -7.81
CA ILE A 225 -4.52 18.53 -9.09
C ILE A 225 -4.31 19.58 -10.17
N ASP A 226 -4.33 20.89 -9.89
CA ASP A 226 -4.11 21.90 -10.93
C ASP A 226 -2.76 21.71 -11.63
N GLU A 227 -1.70 21.50 -10.85
CA GLU A 227 -0.37 21.26 -11.40
C GLU A 227 -0.31 19.91 -12.15
N LEU A 228 -0.90 18.87 -11.57
CA LEU A 228 -1.01 17.54 -12.19
C LEU A 228 -1.74 17.63 -13.54
N TYR A 229 -2.89 18.28 -13.57
CA TYR A 229 -3.78 18.44 -14.72
C TYR A 229 -3.12 19.24 -15.85
N ASN A 230 -2.38 20.30 -15.50
CA ASN A 230 -1.61 21.04 -16.49
C ASN A 230 -0.44 20.23 -17.06
N ASN A 231 0.27 19.48 -16.22
CA ASN A 231 1.34 18.57 -16.67
C ASN A 231 0.80 17.44 -17.55
N ALA A 232 -0.36 16.91 -17.20
CA ALA A 232 -1.12 15.89 -17.91
C ALA A 232 -1.52 16.31 -19.34
N LEU A 233 -1.81 17.59 -19.56
CA LEU A 233 -2.06 18.14 -20.90
C LEU A 233 -0.82 18.10 -21.80
N GLU A 234 0.39 18.11 -21.22
CA GLU A 234 1.65 18.01 -21.95
C GLU A 234 2.12 16.56 -22.12
N ASP A 235 1.95 15.72 -21.09
CA ASP A 235 2.33 14.31 -21.09
C ASP A 235 1.25 13.44 -20.41
N THR A 236 0.47 12.74 -21.25
CA THR A 236 -0.60 11.84 -20.77
C THR A 236 -0.08 10.65 -19.97
N ALA A 237 1.22 10.33 -20.03
CA ALA A 237 1.80 9.27 -19.20
C ALA A 237 1.73 9.60 -17.70
N VAL A 238 1.77 10.88 -17.34
CA VAL A 238 1.69 11.35 -15.94
C VAL A 238 0.39 10.87 -15.29
N ILE A 239 -0.73 10.97 -16.01
CA ILE A 239 -2.04 10.49 -15.55
C ILE A 239 -2.04 8.99 -15.33
N SER A 240 -1.54 8.22 -16.30
CA SER A 240 -1.51 6.76 -16.16
C SER A 240 -0.71 6.32 -14.94
N THR A 241 0.39 7.03 -14.65
CA THR A 241 1.19 6.79 -13.44
C THR A 241 0.45 7.22 -12.17
N PHE A 242 -0.25 8.36 -12.20
CA PHE A 242 -1.04 8.84 -11.06
C PHE A 242 -2.18 7.88 -10.72
N ASN A 243 -3.03 7.55 -11.70
CA ASN A 243 -4.16 6.63 -11.54
C ASN A 243 -3.68 5.25 -11.05
N GLU A 244 -2.62 4.69 -11.64
CA GLU A 244 -2.04 3.42 -11.18
C GLU A 244 -1.53 3.51 -9.74
N SER A 245 -0.90 4.63 -9.37
CA SER A 245 -0.39 4.84 -8.00
C SER A 245 -1.54 4.96 -6.99
N LEU A 246 -2.63 5.62 -7.35
CA LEU A 246 -3.81 5.79 -6.52
C LEU A 246 -4.55 4.46 -6.31
N LEU A 247 -4.75 3.68 -7.36
CA LEU A 247 -5.31 2.33 -7.28
C LEU A 247 -4.47 1.43 -6.38
N ASN A 248 -3.14 1.43 -6.58
CA ASN A 248 -2.21 0.69 -5.74
C ASN A 248 -2.25 1.15 -4.28
N LEU A 249 -2.39 2.45 -4.02
CA LEU A 249 -2.53 2.99 -2.67
C LEU A 249 -3.81 2.44 -2.01
N ASN A 250 -4.95 2.51 -2.70
CA ASN A 250 -6.24 2.02 -2.20
C ASN A 250 -6.17 0.52 -1.86
N ASP A 251 -5.71 -0.31 -2.79
CA ASP A 251 -5.59 -1.76 -2.61
C ASP A 251 -4.68 -2.11 -1.42
N ASN A 252 -3.51 -1.46 -1.34
CA ASN A 252 -2.55 -1.75 -0.29
C ASN A 252 -3.03 -1.26 1.09
N MET A 253 -3.74 -0.14 1.17
CA MET A 253 -4.35 0.36 2.41
C MET A 253 -5.48 -0.57 2.87
N GLY A 254 -6.29 -1.09 1.96
CA GLY A 254 -7.29 -2.13 2.26
C GLY A 254 -6.66 -3.40 2.85
N ILE A 255 -5.52 -3.86 2.30
CA ILE A 255 -4.74 -4.98 2.86
C ILE A 255 -4.18 -4.64 4.26
N LEU A 256 -3.68 -3.41 4.44
CA LEU A 256 -3.11 -2.95 5.70
C LEU A 256 -4.15 -3.05 6.83
N ALA A 257 -5.36 -2.50 6.64
CA ALA A 257 -6.38 -2.55 7.69
C ALA A 257 -7.09 -3.89 7.85
N SER A 258 -7.37 -4.60 6.76
CA SER A 258 -8.10 -5.87 6.85
C SER A 258 -7.23 -7.02 7.39
N SER A 259 -5.91 -6.96 7.16
CA SER A 259 -5.01 -8.09 7.42
C SER A 259 -3.89 -7.75 8.40
N ILE A 260 -3.16 -6.66 8.15
CA ILE A 260 -1.91 -6.37 8.86
C ILE A 260 -2.20 -5.78 10.25
N LEU A 261 -2.98 -4.69 10.35
CA LEU A 261 -3.26 -4.02 11.63
C LEU A 261 -3.92 -4.95 12.67
N PRO A 262 -4.96 -5.73 12.34
CA PRO A 262 -5.57 -6.63 13.33
C PRO A 262 -4.57 -7.68 13.80
N SER A 263 -3.67 -8.11 12.90
CA SER A 263 -2.57 -9.00 13.24
C SER A 263 -1.50 -8.33 14.09
N VAL A 264 -1.30 -7.01 14.03
CA VAL A 264 -0.39 -6.30 14.93
C VAL A 264 -1.03 -6.10 16.31
N LEU A 265 -2.28 -5.64 16.34
CA LEU A 265 -3.05 -5.29 17.53
C LEU A 265 -3.33 -6.50 18.43
N ASN A 266 -3.72 -7.63 17.84
CA ASN A 266 -3.96 -8.88 18.58
C ASN A 266 -2.74 -9.34 19.39
N TRP A 267 -1.54 -8.92 19.01
CA TRP A 267 -0.27 -9.33 19.61
C TRP A 267 0.48 -8.17 20.30
N SER A 268 -0.12 -6.96 20.36
CA SER A 268 0.48 -5.79 21.00
C SER A 268 0.71 -6.01 22.51
N ASN A 269 -0.03 -6.92 23.13
CA ASN A 269 0.14 -7.29 24.55
C ASN A 269 1.48 -7.98 24.90
N ASP A 270 2.29 -8.41 23.92
CA ASP A 270 3.51 -9.23 24.14
C ASP A 270 4.79 -8.68 23.44
N SER A 271 4.73 -7.50 22.82
CA SER A 271 5.72 -7.05 21.81
C SER A 271 6.61 -5.86 22.23
N GLY A 272 7.27 -5.95 23.39
CA GLY A 272 8.23 -4.91 23.86
C GLY A 272 9.63 -4.91 23.22
N SER A 273 9.87 -5.63 22.10
CA SER A 273 11.23 -5.98 21.66
C SER A 273 11.84 -5.09 20.55
N PHE A 274 11.02 -4.40 19.74
CA PHE A 274 11.54 -3.67 18.57
C PHE A 274 11.73 -2.16 18.79
N LEU A 275 10.88 -1.49 19.57
CA LEU A 275 10.88 0.00 19.69
C LEU A 275 10.93 0.56 21.11
N GLY A 276 10.87 -0.29 22.15
CA GLY A 276 10.85 0.16 23.56
C GLY A 276 9.45 0.47 24.10
N ASP A 277 9.35 0.66 25.41
CA ASP A 277 8.10 0.65 26.22
C ASP A 277 7.07 1.72 25.82
N ASP A 278 7.48 2.80 25.16
CA ASP A 278 6.60 3.90 24.74
C ASP A 278 5.78 3.58 23.46
N SER A 279 5.96 2.42 22.83
CA SER A 279 5.37 2.10 21.51
C SER A 279 3.87 1.77 21.52
N LEU A 280 3.28 1.47 22.67
CA LEU A 280 1.87 1.03 22.77
C LEU A 280 0.86 2.15 22.53
N GLU A 281 1.19 3.38 22.94
CA GLU A 281 0.36 4.57 22.69
C GLU A 281 0.32 4.93 21.20
N TYR A 282 1.42 4.68 20.47
CA TYR A 282 1.50 4.92 19.03
C TYR A 282 0.60 3.98 18.23
N VAL A 283 0.56 2.69 18.58
CA VAL A 283 -0.18 1.68 17.80
C VAL A 283 -1.69 1.88 17.89
N ALA A 284 -2.21 2.29 19.04
CA ALA A 284 -3.63 2.59 19.20
C ALA A 284 -4.05 3.82 18.37
N ASN A 285 -3.24 4.89 18.40
CA ASN A 285 -3.50 6.09 17.59
C ASN A 285 -3.41 5.82 16.08
N ILE A 286 -2.61 4.83 15.66
CA ILE A 286 -2.47 4.44 14.26
C ILE A 286 -3.72 3.68 13.75
N GLU A 287 -4.33 2.83 14.57
CA GLU A 287 -5.56 2.11 14.19
C GLU A 287 -6.71 3.08 13.92
N ASP A 288 -6.91 4.03 14.84
CA ASP A 288 -7.98 5.03 14.71
C ASP A 288 -7.77 5.92 13.48
N ALA A 289 -6.55 6.42 13.25
CA ALA A 289 -6.22 7.21 12.07
C ALA A 289 -6.39 6.40 10.76
N LEU A 290 -6.01 5.13 10.71
CA LEU A 290 -6.07 4.33 9.49
C LEU A 290 -7.49 3.96 9.06
N ASN A 291 -8.37 3.64 10.01
CA ASN A 291 -9.75 3.31 9.69
C ASN A 291 -10.47 4.50 9.07
N GLU A 292 -10.22 5.71 9.58
CA GLU A 292 -10.75 6.95 9.00
C GLU A 292 -10.22 7.19 7.58
N GLN A 293 -8.91 6.99 7.36
CA GLN A 293 -8.31 7.24 6.04
C GLN A 293 -8.71 6.24 4.95
N ILE A 294 -9.08 5.00 5.29
CA ILE A 294 -9.50 4.01 4.28
C ILE A 294 -10.87 4.33 3.73
N ASP A 295 -11.82 4.66 4.61
CA ASP A 295 -13.15 5.09 4.18
C ASP A 295 -13.06 6.32 3.27
N ASN A 296 -12.08 7.21 3.54
CA ASN A 296 -11.80 8.38 2.72
C ASN A 296 -11.11 8.03 1.38
N LEU A 297 -10.17 7.09 1.35
CA LEU A 297 -9.50 6.66 0.11
C LEU A 297 -10.42 5.91 -0.84
N GLU A 298 -11.43 5.18 -0.34
CA GLU A 298 -12.48 4.60 -1.18
C GLU A 298 -13.24 5.71 -1.93
N ALA A 299 -13.47 6.87 -1.30
CA ALA A 299 -14.07 8.03 -1.98
C ALA A 299 -13.13 8.70 -3.00
N VAL A 300 -11.80 8.56 -2.82
CA VAL A 300 -10.82 9.07 -3.80
C VAL A 300 -10.82 8.28 -5.10
N SER A 301 -11.27 7.03 -5.11
CA SER A 301 -11.30 6.20 -6.32
C SER A 301 -12.18 6.76 -7.45
N PHE A 302 -13.04 7.75 -7.15
CA PHE A 302 -13.85 8.49 -8.13
C PHE A 302 -13.05 9.56 -8.89
N TYR A 303 -11.91 10.03 -8.37
CA TYR A 303 -11.10 11.10 -8.97
C TYR A 303 -10.10 10.61 -10.04
N LEU A 304 -10.34 9.45 -10.65
CA LEU A 304 -9.44 8.98 -11.70
C LEU A 304 -9.58 9.88 -12.93
N ILE A 305 -8.44 10.26 -13.48
CA ILE A 305 -8.38 11.25 -14.54
C ILE A 305 -8.29 10.53 -15.88
N GLY A 306 -9.25 10.73 -16.77
CA GLY A 306 -9.16 10.40 -18.20
C GLY A 306 -8.83 8.95 -18.51
N ASP A 307 -9.28 8.03 -17.67
CA ASP A 307 -9.03 6.60 -17.82
C ASP A 307 -10.08 5.90 -18.69
N ARG A 308 -11.12 6.64 -19.08
CA ARG A 308 -12.22 6.19 -19.95
C ARG A 308 -13.08 5.13 -19.31
N MET A 309 -13.16 5.15 -17.99
CA MET A 309 -14.06 4.33 -17.21
C MET A 309 -14.97 5.23 -16.39
N ASP A 310 -16.19 4.75 -16.19
CA ASP A 310 -17.16 5.22 -15.20
C ASP A 310 -16.69 4.73 -13.82
N ASN A 311 -15.96 5.53 -13.07
CA ASN A 311 -15.39 5.13 -11.79
C ASN A 311 -16.29 5.43 -10.62
N ASP A 312 -17.39 6.16 -10.80
CA ASP A 312 -18.33 6.48 -9.73
C ASP A 312 -19.65 5.66 -9.78
N GLY A 313 -19.97 5.03 -10.92
CA GLY A 313 -21.11 4.13 -11.13
C GLY A 313 -22.39 4.80 -11.63
N ASP A 314 -22.36 6.07 -12.04
CA ASP A 314 -23.50 6.80 -12.57
C ASP A 314 -23.77 6.50 -14.07
N GLY A 315 -22.81 5.84 -14.72
CA GLY A 315 -22.84 5.39 -16.12
C GLY A 315 -22.16 6.35 -17.09
N CYS A 316 -21.77 7.54 -16.65
CA CYS A 316 -21.05 8.54 -17.41
C CYS A 316 -19.57 8.21 -17.41
N VAL A 317 -18.85 8.68 -18.44
CA VAL A 317 -17.43 8.34 -18.60
C VAL A 317 -16.62 9.58 -18.88
N ASP A 318 -15.60 9.79 -18.05
CA ASP A 318 -14.74 10.96 -18.08
C ASP A 318 -15.60 12.25 -18.24
N GLU A 319 -16.65 12.47 -17.43
CA GLU A 319 -17.67 13.50 -17.67
C GLU A 319 -17.35 14.87 -17.09
N GLU A 320 -16.70 14.90 -15.94
CA GLU A 320 -16.43 16.14 -15.20
C GLU A 320 -15.17 16.86 -15.69
N ILE A 321 -15.15 18.17 -15.50
CA ILE A 321 -13.95 18.99 -15.66
C ILE A 321 -13.52 19.56 -14.32
N LEU A 322 -12.21 19.79 -14.17
CA LEU A 322 -11.64 20.35 -12.96
C LEU A 322 -12.04 21.82 -12.75
N ASP A 323 -13.25 22.04 -12.21
CA ASP A 323 -13.79 23.35 -11.87
C ASP A 323 -14.43 23.43 -10.47
N GLY A 324 -14.44 22.32 -9.72
CA GLY A 324 -14.93 22.25 -8.34
C GLY A 324 -16.45 22.28 -8.25
N GLU A 325 -17.14 21.94 -9.34
CA GLU A 325 -18.60 21.97 -9.45
C GLU A 325 -19.11 20.66 -10.07
N ASP A 326 -20.27 20.18 -9.62
CA ASP A 326 -20.95 18.98 -10.12
C ASP A 326 -21.50 19.24 -11.55
N ASN A 327 -20.76 18.81 -12.58
CA ASN A 327 -21.01 19.16 -13.97
C ASN A 327 -22.09 18.30 -14.63
N ASP A 328 -22.41 17.14 -14.07
CA ASP A 328 -23.47 16.30 -14.58
C ASP A 328 -24.72 16.28 -13.67
N ASN A 329 -24.60 16.72 -12.41
CA ASN A 329 -25.60 16.81 -11.35
C ASN A 329 -25.91 15.49 -10.62
N ASP A 330 -24.92 14.62 -10.47
CA ASP A 330 -25.09 13.34 -9.80
C ASP A 330 -24.85 13.40 -8.27
N GLY A 331 -24.34 14.55 -7.80
CA GLY A 331 -24.03 14.86 -6.41
C GLY A 331 -22.58 14.60 -6.03
N LEU A 332 -21.72 14.18 -6.96
CA LEU A 332 -20.28 14.18 -6.82
C LEU A 332 -19.69 15.42 -7.52
N VAL A 333 -18.44 15.73 -7.19
CA VAL A 333 -17.74 16.90 -7.75
C VAL A 333 -16.37 16.44 -8.24
N ASP A 334 -16.03 16.81 -9.48
CA ASP A 334 -14.73 16.55 -10.10
C ASP A 334 -14.32 15.04 -10.04
N GLU A 335 -15.29 14.12 -10.06
CA GLU A 335 -15.13 12.68 -10.34
C GLU A 335 -14.90 12.42 -11.83
N ASP A 336 -14.36 11.26 -12.22
CA ASP A 336 -14.21 10.86 -13.63
C ASP A 336 -13.73 12.01 -14.52
N LEU A 337 -12.61 12.60 -14.12
CA LEU A 337 -12.16 13.86 -14.71
C LEU A 337 -11.68 13.66 -16.13
N ARG A 338 -12.28 14.32 -17.11
CA ARG A 338 -11.69 14.40 -18.46
C ARG A 338 -10.48 15.31 -18.51
N ILE A 339 -9.55 14.95 -19.39
CA ILE A 339 -8.37 15.74 -19.70
C ILE A 339 -8.65 16.65 -20.89
N VAL A 340 -8.84 17.94 -20.60
CA VAL A 340 -9.22 18.95 -21.58
C VAL A 340 -8.51 20.27 -21.30
N SER A 341 -8.25 21.07 -22.33
CA SER A 341 -7.64 22.39 -22.09
C SER A 341 -8.68 23.32 -21.46
N LEU A 342 -8.52 23.70 -20.21
CA LEU A 342 -9.42 24.64 -19.54
C LEU A 342 -8.93 26.10 -19.68
N THR A 343 -9.84 27.02 -19.97
CA THR A 343 -9.54 28.47 -20.00
C THR A 343 -10.18 29.15 -18.80
N ARG A 344 -9.35 29.59 -17.86
CA ARG A 344 -9.78 30.34 -16.67
C ARG A 344 -10.12 31.79 -17.01
N VAL A 345 -11.16 32.31 -16.35
CA VAL A 345 -11.63 33.70 -16.48
C VAL A 345 -10.60 34.66 -15.89
N SER A 346 -10.09 34.33 -14.70
CA SER A 346 -9.05 35.10 -14.02
C SER A 346 -8.04 34.18 -13.35
N LYS A 347 -6.77 34.61 -13.35
CA LYS A 347 -5.67 33.97 -12.61
C LYS A 347 -5.32 34.74 -11.33
N ASP A 348 -6.02 35.84 -11.07
CA ASP A 348 -5.80 36.67 -9.89
C ASP A 348 -6.70 36.15 -8.77
N SER A 349 -6.12 35.63 -7.69
CA SER A 349 -6.85 35.10 -6.54
C SER A 349 -7.65 36.13 -5.75
N THR A 350 -7.53 37.42 -6.12
CA THR A 350 -8.33 38.51 -5.56
C THR A 350 -9.55 38.87 -6.41
N ASP A 351 -9.73 38.23 -7.57
CA ASP A 351 -10.87 38.41 -8.47
C ASP A 351 -12.05 37.54 -8.04
N ASP A 352 -13.27 38.09 -8.06
CA ASP A 352 -14.51 37.33 -7.80
C ASP A 352 -14.70 36.20 -8.83
N PHE A 353 -13.97 36.22 -9.95
CA PHE A 353 -13.95 35.20 -11.00
C PHE A 353 -12.75 34.24 -10.94
N PHE A 354 -11.95 34.26 -9.87
CA PHE A 354 -10.88 33.27 -9.68
C PHE A 354 -11.44 31.85 -9.62
N GLY A 355 -10.71 30.87 -10.14
CA GLY A 355 -11.14 29.45 -10.21
C GLY A 355 -12.09 29.13 -11.36
N HIS A 356 -12.99 30.04 -11.72
CA HIS A 356 -14.00 29.75 -12.75
C HIS A 356 -13.44 29.55 -14.16
N ILE A 357 -14.05 28.60 -14.86
CA ILE A 357 -13.77 28.28 -16.26
C ILE A 357 -14.71 29.05 -17.20
N ASP A 358 -14.10 29.73 -18.18
CA ASP A 358 -14.78 30.47 -19.25
C ASP A 358 -15.14 29.54 -20.42
N SER A 359 -14.17 28.72 -20.82
CA SER A 359 -14.36 27.79 -21.93
C SER A 359 -13.55 26.51 -21.76
N ILE A 360 -14.18 25.42 -22.17
CA ILE A 360 -13.60 24.08 -22.27
C ILE A 360 -13.01 23.94 -23.67
N GLY A 361 -11.75 23.51 -23.73
CA GLY A 361 -11.05 23.25 -24.98
C GLY A 361 -11.80 22.21 -25.80
N VAL A 362 -11.64 22.26 -27.13
CA VAL A 362 -12.22 21.24 -27.99
C VAL A 362 -11.46 19.94 -27.72
N VAL A 363 -12.13 19.05 -27.01
CA VAL A 363 -11.68 17.67 -26.87
C VAL A 363 -11.82 17.03 -28.25
N PHE A 364 -10.79 16.34 -28.71
CA PHE A 364 -10.96 15.30 -29.73
C PHE A 364 -10.67 13.94 -29.12
N PRO A 365 -11.55 13.39 -28.25
CA PRO A 365 -11.44 12.02 -27.83
C PRO A 365 -12.43 11.21 -28.68
N SER A 366 -12.05 10.03 -29.12
CA SER A 366 -13.00 9.02 -29.63
C SER A 366 -13.93 8.48 -28.53
N LEU A 367 -14.18 9.26 -27.48
CA LEU A 367 -14.97 8.94 -26.30
C LEU A 367 -16.37 9.56 -26.44
N ASP A 368 -17.29 8.94 -25.75
CA ASP A 368 -18.73 9.18 -25.74
C ASP A 368 -19.06 9.25 -24.26
N HIS A 369 -19.11 10.48 -23.75
CA HIS A 369 -19.09 10.77 -22.33
C HIS A 369 -20.44 10.56 -21.69
N ASP A 370 -21.50 10.86 -22.46
CA ASP A 370 -22.89 10.76 -22.01
C ASP A 370 -23.51 9.37 -22.29
N GLY A 371 -22.77 8.48 -22.96
CA GLY A 371 -23.22 7.14 -23.28
C GLY A 371 -24.33 7.09 -24.33
N ASP A 372 -24.50 8.10 -25.18
CA ASP A 372 -25.59 8.19 -26.17
C ASP A 372 -25.33 7.53 -27.54
N GLY A 373 -24.08 7.18 -27.85
CA GLY A 373 -23.70 6.66 -29.17
C GLY A 373 -22.73 7.54 -29.93
N ILE A 374 -22.62 8.81 -29.56
CA ILE A 374 -22.13 9.90 -30.39
C ILE A 374 -20.81 10.42 -29.82
N LYS A 375 -19.73 9.79 -30.26
CA LYS A 375 -18.37 10.24 -29.95
C LYS A 375 -18.08 11.65 -30.47
N ASN A 376 -17.30 12.43 -29.72
CA ASN A 376 -16.89 13.80 -30.05
C ASN A 376 -18.09 14.76 -30.23
N ASN A 377 -19.08 14.70 -29.34
CA ASN A 377 -20.24 15.56 -29.42
C ASN A 377 -19.93 16.93 -28.82
N ILE A 378 -20.18 18.01 -29.57
CA ILE A 378 -19.87 19.37 -29.10
C ILE A 378 -20.75 19.82 -27.93
N GLU A 379 -21.92 19.19 -27.74
CA GLU A 379 -22.77 19.46 -26.57
C GLU A 379 -22.13 18.91 -25.27
N GLU A 380 -21.31 17.86 -25.35
CA GLU A 380 -20.63 17.29 -24.17
C GLU A 380 -19.60 18.25 -23.56
N SER A 381 -19.11 19.22 -24.32
CA SER A 381 -18.12 20.20 -23.85
C SER A 381 -18.69 21.61 -23.65
N ARG A 382 -20.02 21.76 -23.62
CA ARG A 382 -20.67 23.06 -23.42
C ARG A 382 -21.39 23.10 -22.11
N TYR A 383 -21.24 24.20 -21.39
CA TYR A 383 -22.13 24.53 -20.28
C TYR A 383 -23.58 24.67 -20.75
N LEU A 384 -24.51 24.09 -19.98
CA LEU A 384 -25.95 24.24 -20.12
C LEU A 384 -26.33 25.72 -20.06
N ILE A 385 -25.82 26.41 -19.06
CA ILE A 385 -25.89 27.86 -18.95
C ILE A 385 -24.58 28.44 -19.47
N THR A 386 -24.62 28.96 -20.69
CA THR A 386 -23.41 29.43 -21.38
C THR A 386 -22.76 30.68 -20.78
N THR A 387 -23.52 31.52 -20.07
CA THR A 387 -22.99 32.77 -19.50
C THR A 387 -22.55 32.57 -18.05
N ILE A 388 -21.34 33.01 -17.73
CA ILE A 388 -20.76 32.81 -16.40
C ILE A 388 -21.55 33.56 -15.32
N GLU A 389 -22.02 34.77 -15.61
CA GLU A 389 -22.80 35.54 -14.64
C GLU A 389 -24.12 34.84 -14.28
N GLU A 390 -24.72 34.15 -15.25
CA GLU A 390 -25.94 33.39 -15.03
C GLU A 390 -25.64 32.11 -14.24
N ARG A 391 -24.59 31.35 -14.61
CA ARG A 391 -24.15 30.16 -13.85
C ARG A 391 -23.98 30.45 -12.37
N LYS A 392 -23.26 31.53 -12.04
CA LYS A 392 -23.06 31.98 -10.65
C LYS A 392 -24.35 32.40 -9.96
N SER A 393 -25.28 33.00 -10.70
CA SER A 393 -26.54 33.47 -10.12
C SER A 393 -27.54 32.34 -9.87
N SER A 394 -27.46 31.26 -10.64
CA SER A 394 -28.31 30.08 -10.51
C SER A 394 -27.67 28.95 -9.71
N GLU A 395 -26.35 28.99 -9.52
CA GLU A 395 -25.54 27.89 -8.98
C GLU A 395 -25.75 26.61 -9.83
N ASP A 396 -25.68 26.76 -11.17
CA ASP A 396 -25.87 25.65 -12.13
C ASP A 396 -24.72 25.67 -13.14
N TYR A 397 -23.77 24.77 -12.93
CA TYR A 397 -22.55 24.61 -13.72
C TYR A 397 -22.59 23.43 -14.67
N ARG A 398 -23.77 22.81 -14.82
CA ARG A 398 -23.89 21.59 -15.59
C ARG A 398 -23.49 21.75 -17.04
N LEU A 399 -22.97 20.68 -17.61
CA LEU A 399 -22.76 20.55 -19.04
C LEU A 399 -24.08 20.23 -19.75
N ALA A 400 -24.14 20.52 -21.05
CA ALA A 400 -25.39 20.51 -21.80
C ALA A 400 -25.97 19.09 -21.95
N PHE A 401 -25.11 18.06 -21.98
CA PHE A 401 -25.53 16.67 -22.05
C PHE A 401 -26.39 16.26 -20.83
N ALA A 402 -26.04 16.75 -19.64
CA ALA A 402 -26.73 16.45 -18.39
C ALA A 402 -28.15 17.06 -18.29
N SER A 403 -28.50 17.97 -19.21
CA SER A 403 -29.80 18.64 -19.19
C SER A 403 -31.00 17.71 -19.37
N SER A 404 -30.81 16.55 -19.97
CA SER A 404 -31.86 15.55 -20.18
C SER A 404 -31.99 14.52 -19.06
N TYR A 405 -31.05 14.49 -18.11
CA TYR A 405 -31.03 13.46 -17.08
C TYR A 405 -32.11 13.70 -16.04
N THR A 406 -32.79 12.61 -15.66
CA THR A 406 -33.78 12.61 -14.59
C THR A 406 -33.21 11.92 -13.38
N PHE A 407 -33.26 12.63 -12.24
CA PHE A 407 -32.94 12.15 -10.88
C PHE A 407 -31.74 11.20 -10.83
N MET A 408 -30.56 11.79 -10.76
CA MET A 408 -29.36 11.04 -10.40
C MET A 408 -29.34 10.81 -8.90
N SER A 409 -29.20 9.56 -8.51
CA SER A 409 -29.18 9.17 -7.11
C SER A 409 -27.89 9.65 -6.46
N SER A 410 -27.98 10.62 -5.55
CA SER A 410 -26.86 11.02 -4.69
C SER A 410 -26.55 10.03 -3.56
N ASP A 411 -27.15 8.84 -3.58
CA ASP A 411 -26.78 7.76 -2.65
C ASP A 411 -25.47 7.11 -3.07
N LEU A 412 -24.37 7.62 -2.51
CA LEU A 412 -23.02 7.13 -2.73
C LEU A 412 -22.87 5.60 -2.51
N LYS A 413 -23.58 5.04 -1.53
CA LYS A 413 -23.50 3.59 -1.27
C LYS A 413 -24.12 2.77 -2.39
N LEU A 414 -25.16 3.31 -3.03
CA LEU A 414 -25.81 2.66 -4.16
C LEU A 414 -24.88 2.64 -5.37
N LYS A 415 -24.27 3.79 -5.66
CA LYS A 415 -23.27 3.99 -6.71
C LYS A 415 -22.05 3.06 -6.55
N GLN A 416 -21.47 3.02 -5.36
CA GLN A 416 -20.40 2.07 -5.00
C GLN A 416 -20.81 0.60 -5.22
N GLN A 417 -22.05 0.23 -4.92
CA GLN A 417 -22.52 -1.14 -5.16
C GLN A 417 -22.65 -1.47 -6.65
N VAL A 418 -22.99 -0.48 -7.48
CA VAL A 418 -23.08 -0.59 -8.94
C VAL A 418 -21.68 -0.74 -9.54
N MET A 419 -20.70 0.01 -9.06
CA MET A 419 -19.30 -0.15 -9.50
C MET A 419 -18.72 -1.51 -9.15
N ASN A 420 -19.02 -2.03 -7.95
CA ASN A 420 -18.55 -3.33 -7.50
C ASN A 420 -19.18 -4.51 -8.27
N ASP A 421 -20.22 -4.24 -9.07
CA ASP A 421 -20.85 -5.21 -9.96
C ASP A 421 -20.04 -5.34 -11.26
N ILE A 422 -18.85 -5.96 -11.17
CA ILE A 422 -17.86 -6.08 -12.26
C ILE A 422 -17.92 -7.41 -13.04
N ASP A 423 -18.63 -8.44 -12.54
CA ASP A 423 -18.71 -9.75 -13.22
C ASP A 423 -19.91 -9.81 -14.16
N ILE A 424 -19.65 -9.69 -15.47
CA ILE A 424 -20.65 -9.82 -16.53
C ILE A 424 -21.45 -11.14 -16.49
N ASN A 425 -20.91 -12.20 -15.87
CA ASN A 425 -21.61 -13.48 -15.74
C ASN A 425 -22.53 -13.55 -14.51
N HIS A 426 -22.40 -12.62 -13.56
CA HIS A 426 -23.13 -12.58 -12.30
C HIS A 426 -23.59 -11.16 -11.95
N ILE A 427 -24.27 -10.52 -12.89
CA ILE A 427 -24.79 -9.15 -12.75
C ILE A 427 -25.80 -9.06 -11.59
N GLN A 428 -25.51 -8.24 -10.60
CA GLN A 428 -26.39 -7.95 -9.47
C GLN A 428 -27.42 -6.87 -9.82
N TYR A 429 -27.00 -5.84 -10.57
CA TYR A 429 -27.82 -4.69 -10.94
C TYR A 429 -27.91 -4.59 -12.46
N ASP A 430 -28.99 -5.12 -13.03
CA ASP A 430 -29.20 -5.09 -14.48
C ASP A 430 -29.46 -3.67 -15.01
N LEU A 431 -29.34 -3.50 -16.33
CA LEU A 431 -29.52 -2.21 -16.99
C LEU A 431 -30.85 -1.53 -16.65
N THR A 432 -31.96 -2.30 -16.61
CA THR A 432 -33.28 -1.72 -16.30
C THR A 432 -33.30 -1.17 -14.88
N TRP A 433 -32.70 -1.91 -13.94
CA TRP A 433 -32.57 -1.44 -12.58
C TRP A 433 -31.70 -0.18 -12.48
N ARG A 434 -30.55 -0.13 -13.16
CA ARG A 434 -29.65 1.05 -13.14
C ARG A 434 -30.35 2.28 -13.71
N GLN A 435 -31.06 2.13 -14.83
CA GLN A 435 -31.87 3.18 -15.44
C GLN A 435 -32.97 3.73 -14.52
N GLU A 436 -33.59 2.87 -13.70
CA GLU A 436 -34.70 3.26 -12.82
C GLU A 436 -34.25 3.83 -11.46
N ASN A 437 -33.10 3.38 -10.95
CA ASN A 437 -32.68 3.64 -9.56
C ASN A 437 -31.43 4.52 -9.46
N VAL A 438 -30.55 4.51 -10.46
CA VAL A 438 -29.37 5.38 -10.52
C VAL A 438 -29.67 6.58 -11.40
N GLY A 439 -30.17 6.36 -12.62
CA GLY A 439 -30.43 7.42 -13.59
C GLY A 439 -29.18 7.73 -14.42
N GLY A 440 -28.87 9.01 -14.59
CA GLY A 440 -27.64 9.48 -15.25
C GLY A 440 -27.47 8.97 -16.68
N CYS A 441 -26.24 8.70 -17.07
CA CYS A 441 -25.94 8.18 -18.39
C CYS A 441 -26.51 6.79 -18.65
N TRP A 442 -26.84 5.99 -17.61
CA TRP A 442 -27.49 4.69 -17.80
C TRP A 442 -28.78 4.79 -18.64
N VAL A 443 -29.48 5.92 -18.63
CA VAL A 443 -30.71 6.15 -19.43
C VAL A 443 -30.46 6.09 -20.94
N ASN A 444 -29.22 6.31 -21.37
CA ASN A 444 -28.80 6.28 -22.76
C ASN A 444 -28.31 4.90 -23.22
N TYR A 445 -28.01 4.00 -22.27
CA TYR A 445 -27.43 2.70 -22.56
C TYR A 445 -28.45 1.75 -23.21
N ASP A 446 -27.98 1.02 -24.21
CA ASP A 446 -28.62 -0.21 -24.67
C ASP A 446 -27.92 -1.44 -24.09
N GLN A 447 -28.47 -2.63 -24.33
CA GLN A 447 -27.91 -3.86 -23.78
C GLN A 447 -26.48 -4.14 -24.27
N ASN A 448 -26.11 -3.74 -25.49
CA ASN A 448 -24.75 -3.98 -25.98
C ASN A 448 -23.76 -3.07 -25.26
N ARG A 449 -24.10 -1.79 -25.07
CA ARG A 449 -23.28 -0.84 -24.31
C ARG A 449 -23.14 -1.22 -22.86
N PHE A 450 -24.24 -1.70 -22.27
CA PHE A 450 -24.22 -2.23 -20.93
C PHE A 450 -23.24 -3.39 -20.79
N GLU A 451 -23.16 -4.28 -21.78
CA GLU A 451 -22.15 -5.35 -21.80
C GLU A 451 -20.73 -4.82 -22.03
N GLU A 452 -20.56 -3.80 -22.90
CA GLU A 452 -19.26 -3.13 -23.14
C GLU A 452 -18.72 -2.44 -21.88
N TRP A 453 -19.58 -1.94 -20.98
CA TRP A 453 -19.17 -1.29 -19.73
C TRP A 453 -18.35 -2.20 -18.79
N PHE A 454 -18.56 -3.52 -18.87
CA PHE A 454 -17.78 -4.50 -18.12
C PHE A 454 -16.41 -4.81 -18.76
N GLU A 455 -16.13 -4.31 -19.96
CA GLU A 455 -14.85 -4.55 -20.62
C GLU A 455 -13.72 -3.77 -19.94
N GLY A 456 -12.84 -4.50 -19.23
CA GLY A 456 -11.66 -3.90 -18.57
C GLY A 456 -11.80 -3.74 -17.06
N ARG A 457 -12.92 -4.17 -16.48
CA ARG A 457 -13.19 -4.19 -15.03
C ARG A 457 -13.01 -5.57 -14.41
#